data_AF-A0A1Y1YVP2-F1
#
_entry.id   AF-A0A1Y1YVP2-F1
#
_cell.length_a   1.000
_cell.length_b   1.000
_cell.length_c   1.000
_cell.angle_alpha   90.00
_cell.angle_beta   90.00
_cell.angle_gamma   90.00
#
_symmetry.space_group_name_H-M   'P 1'
#
loop_
_entity.id
_entity.type
_entity.pdbx_description
1 polymer ?
#
loop_
_entity_poly.entity_id
_entity_poly.type
_entity_poly.pdbx_seq_one_letter_code
_entity_poly.pdbx_strand_id
1 'polypeptide(L)'
;MYQFWFDSPKLTLGYWRRKAADVMKTNKWSLLRFEEGNEPPVNSYRPSRRYLRFLCSLMFFLCCMLVLFFLVRLQIPQETWIRPLYNSSDVQVLRESYPPHNYTLETPSITFMLTKCTAGFGSYINDAFSAFLFALDNNVAFHIQSREWCHVSWSTFFYDYSQDTHAPIVLDTYSPGAERWHEASGTPKDIQEPGFNGHVFVVHSGENFDDFYHQIATIKQPVYARKKVVAQALWEPKPVIMDVVNSIRKHYVEDSNRILISMHIHRKDKLRREIKKVETSVFVEKLQELSSTKYPNREIALFVLGDDDDALLELRSLLAHHHNIEVFGLSDAFTHLPRSTTSWSPLEQHQGYKPADFQVTSEKHQFQQTAELITDITLAATAEEFICCYSSNIARLVSLLRTQSQDTIHSLDWEAWTNE
;
A
#
# COMPACT_ATOMS: atom_id res chain seq x y z
N MET A 1 17.33 43.96 4.33
CA MET A 1 16.29 44.97 4.01
C MET A 1 15.39 44.47 2.87
N TYR A 2 14.71 43.34 3.08
CA TYR A 2 13.60 42.82 2.25
C TYR A 2 12.83 41.81 3.13
N GLN A 3 12.12 42.35 4.11
CA GLN A 3 11.28 41.56 5.02
C GLN A 3 10.12 42.44 5.49
N PHE A 4 9.35 42.91 4.53
CA PHE A 4 8.05 43.56 4.71
C PHE A 4 7.29 43.25 3.42
N TRP A 5 5.99 42.93 3.51
CA TRP A 5 5.09 42.50 2.41
C TRP A 5 4.83 40.99 2.25
N PHE A 6 4.62 40.23 3.32
CA PHE A 6 3.94 38.92 3.18
C PHE A 6 2.98 38.56 4.32
N ASP A 7 2.30 39.55 4.89
CA ASP A 7 1.20 39.28 5.82
C ASP A 7 -0.16 39.66 5.21
N SER A 8 -0.99 38.63 5.02
CA SER A 8 -2.42 38.67 4.64
C SER A 8 -2.76 38.65 3.13
N PRO A 9 -3.00 37.45 2.57
CA PRO A 9 -3.61 37.27 1.24
C PRO A 9 -4.96 38.01 1.08
N LYS A 10 -5.68 38.25 2.19
CA LYS A 10 -6.96 38.96 2.21
C LYS A 10 -6.80 40.45 1.89
N LEU A 11 -5.68 41.08 2.28
CA LEU A 11 -5.41 42.49 1.97
C LEU A 11 -5.08 42.69 0.49
N THR A 12 -4.31 41.79 -0.09
CA THR A 12 -3.95 41.82 -1.52
C THR A 12 -5.18 41.62 -2.40
N LEU A 13 -6.06 40.66 -2.07
CA LEU A 13 -7.31 40.43 -2.79
C LEU A 13 -8.27 41.63 -2.68
N GLY A 14 -8.35 42.27 -1.51
CA GLY A 14 -9.14 43.47 -1.28
C GLY A 14 -8.63 44.71 -2.01
N TYR A 15 -7.32 44.83 -2.21
CA TYR A 15 -6.71 45.89 -3.03
C TYR A 15 -7.09 45.72 -4.51
N TRP A 16 -6.94 44.51 -5.06
CA TRP A 16 -7.23 44.24 -6.47
C TRP A 16 -8.72 44.31 -6.80
N ARG A 17 -9.61 43.87 -5.90
CA ARG A 17 -11.07 44.05 -6.07
C ARG A 17 -11.47 45.52 -6.12
N ARG A 18 -10.89 46.37 -5.26
CA ARG A 18 -11.14 47.82 -5.29
C ARG A 18 -10.63 48.47 -6.57
N LYS A 19 -9.42 48.10 -7.01
CA LYS A 19 -8.85 48.62 -8.27
C LYS A 19 -9.68 48.21 -9.49
N ALA A 20 -10.18 46.97 -9.53
CA ALA A 20 -11.05 46.49 -10.60
C ALA A 20 -12.41 47.23 -10.60
N ALA A 21 -12.99 47.45 -9.42
CA ALA A 21 -14.24 48.21 -9.28
C ALA A 21 -14.09 49.68 -9.69
N ASP A 22 -12.96 50.32 -9.37
CA ASP A 22 -12.69 51.71 -9.78
C ASP A 22 -12.49 51.84 -11.29
N VAL A 23 -11.78 50.89 -11.92
CA VAL A 23 -11.63 50.83 -13.38
C VAL A 23 -13.00 50.64 -14.07
N MET A 24 -13.90 49.85 -13.48
CA MET A 24 -15.26 49.66 -13.98
C MET A 24 -16.14 50.91 -13.78
N LYS A 25 -15.95 51.67 -12.68
CA LYS A 25 -16.67 52.94 -12.43
C LYS A 25 -16.22 54.08 -13.34
N THR A 26 -14.93 54.18 -13.64
CA THR A 26 -14.40 55.29 -14.46
C THR A 26 -14.72 55.13 -15.96
N ASN A 27 -15.03 53.92 -16.41
CA ASN A 27 -15.53 53.70 -17.75
C ASN A 27 -17.07 53.71 -17.72
N LYS A 28 -17.68 54.88 -17.98
CA LYS A 28 -19.12 54.97 -18.27
C LYS A 28 -19.44 54.15 -19.53
N TRP A 29 -19.76 52.88 -19.36
CA TRP A 29 -20.36 52.06 -20.40
C TRP A 29 -21.88 52.30 -20.35
N SER A 30 -22.35 53.21 -21.20
CA SER A 30 -23.74 53.15 -21.65
C SER A 30 -23.89 51.85 -22.44
N LEU A 31 -24.66 50.90 -21.90
CA LEU A 31 -25.17 49.75 -22.64
C LEU A 31 -25.83 50.28 -23.93
N LEU A 32 -25.16 50.10 -25.06
CA LEU A 32 -25.76 50.26 -26.37
C LEU A 32 -26.85 49.19 -26.48
N ARG A 33 -28.12 49.62 -26.42
CA ARG A 33 -29.22 48.83 -26.94
C ARG A 33 -28.96 48.61 -28.42
N PHE A 34 -28.75 47.37 -28.82
CA PHE A 34 -28.91 46.97 -30.20
C PHE A 34 -30.42 46.89 -30.45
N GLU A 35 -30.98 47.91 -31.10
CA GLU A 35 -32.25 47.77 -31.80
C GLU A 35 -31.97 47.14 -33.17
N GLU A 36 -32.71 46.08 -33.47
CA GLU A 36 -32.68 45.36 -34.74
C GLU A 36 -33.12 46.26 -35.89
N GLY A 37 -32.47 46.08 -37.04
CA GLY A 37 -32.94 46.62 -38.31
C GLY A 37 -32.08 47.77 -38.85
N ASN A 38 -30.91 47.41 -39.37
CA ASN A 38 -30.40 47.85 -40.68
C ASN A 38 -28.93 47.43 -40.80
N GLU A 39 -28.61 46.68 -41.85
CA GLU A 39 -27.24 46.29 -42.18
C GLU A 39 -26.36 47.52 -42.39
N PRO A 40 -25.26 47.69 -41.64
CA PRO A 40 -24.30 48.74 -41.93
C PRO A 40 -23.38 48.30 -43.07
N PRO A 41 -22.90 49.24 -43.91
CA PRO A 41 -22.03 48.92 -45.03
C PRO A 41 -20.69 48.39 -44.52
N VAL A 42 -20.15 47.41 -45.27
CA VAL A 42 -18.83 46.81 -45.09
C VAL A 42 -17.75 47.89 -45.25
N ASN A 43 -17.48 48.59 -44.15
CA ASN A 43 -16.31 49.45 -44.02
C ASN A 43 -15.51 48.93 -42.84
N SER A 44 -14.26 48.59 -43.14
CA SER A 44 -13.24 48.02 -42.26
C SER A 44 -13.33 48.56 -40.84
N TYR A 45 -13.89 47.77 -39.93
CA TYR A 45 -13.88 48.02 -38.50
C TYR A 45 -12.42 47.90 -38.05
N ARG A 46 -11.66 49.00 -38.11
CA ARG A 46 -10.37 49.06 -37.43
C ARG A 46 -10.67 49.17 -35.93
N PRO A 47 -10.41 48.12 -35.14
CA PRO A 47 -10.62 48.21 -33.70
C PRO A 47 -9.87 49.43 -33.18
N SER A 48 -10.56 50.28 -32.44
CA SER A 48 -9.93 51.48 -31.88
C SER A 48 -8.70 51.06 -31.09
N ARG A 49 -7.62 51.87 -31.11
CA ARG A 49 -6.40 51.58 -30.33
C ARG A 49 -6.71 51.31 -28.85
N ARG A 50 -7.82 51.82 -28.32
CA ARG A 50 -8.30 51.56 -26.97
C ARG A 50 -8.81 50.12 -26.80
N TYR A 51 -9.58 49.61 -27.77
CA TYR A 51 -10.06 48.22 -27.76
C TYR A 51 -8.90 47.21 -27.88
N LEU A 52 -7.92 47.50 -28.74
CA LEU A 52 -6.75 46.65 -28.88
C LEU A 52 -5.90 46.60 -27.59
N ARG A 53 -5.71 47.75 -26.92
CA ARG A 53 -5.03 47.82 -25.62
C ARG A 53 -5.77 47.06 -24.53
N PHE A 54 -7.10 47.08 -24.53
CA PHE A 54 -7.92 46.30 -23.61
C PHE A 54 -7.74 44.80 -23.83
N LEU A 55 -7.84 44.33 -25.07
CA LEU A 55 -7.63 42.91 -25.39
C LEU A 55 -6.21 42.42 -25.03
N CYS A 56 -5.18 43.22 -25.33
CA CYS A 56 -3.81 42.88 -24.91
C CYS A 56 -3.67 42.83 -23.39
N SER A 57 -4.31 43.74 -22.65
CA SER A 57 -4.27 43.74 -21.17
C SER A 57 -5.03 42.54 -20.59
N LEU A 58 -6.15 42.16 -21.18
CA LEU A 58 -6.95 41.00 -20.78
C LEU A 58 -6.20 39.69 -21.07
N MET A 59 -5.59 39.55 -22.24
CA MET A 59 -4.76 38.38 -22.57
C MET A 59 -3.53 38.28 -21.69
N PHE A 60 -2.87 39.40 -21.37
CA PHE A 60 -1.76 39.43 -20.43
C PHE A 60 -2.21 39.00 -19.03
N PHE A 61 -3.36 39.49 -18.55
CA PHE A 61 -3.92 39.08 -17.26
C PHE A 61 -4.28 37.59 -17.23
N LEU A 62 -4.87 37.06 -18.30
CA LEU A 62 -5.18 35.62 -18.42
C LEU A 62 -3.91 34.76 -18.47
N CYS A 63 -2.87 35.18 -19.20
CA CYS A 63 -1.57 34.50 -19.20
C CYS A 63 -0.92 34.54 -17.81
N CYS A 64 -0.95 35.68 -17.12
CA CYS A 64 -0.42 35.78 -15.75
C CYS A 64 -1.21 34.89 -14.78
N MET A 65 -2.54 34.80 -14.90
CA MET A 65 -3.36 33.91 -14.07
C MET A 65 -3.11 32.43 -14.36
N LEU A 66 -2.91 32.05 -15.63
CA LEU A 66 -2.54 30.69 -16.00
C LEU A 66 -1.14 30.34 -15.49
N VAL A 67 -0.16 31.23 -15.65
CA VAL A 67 1.19 31.03 -15.10
C VAL A 67 1.15 30.97 -13.57
N LEU A 68 0.37 31.81 -12.90
CA LEU A 68 0.23 31.76 -11.44
C LEU A 68 -0.49 30.47 -11.01
N PHE A 69 -1.49 30.00 -11.75
CA PHE A 69 -2.17 28.73 -11.48
C PHE A 69 -1.22 27.53 -11.66
N PHE A 70 -0.40 27.54 -12.72
CA PHE A 70 0.63 26.53 -12.93
C PHE A 70 1.75 26.62 -11.90
N LEU A 71 2.22 27.80 -11.54
CA LEU A 71 3.25 28.00 -10.51
C LEU A 71 2.72 27.61 -9.12
N VAL A 72 1.47 27.93 -8.78
CA VAL A 72 0.84 27.47 -7.53
C VAL A 72 0.64 25.95 -7.52
N ARG A 73 0.31 25.33 -8.67
CA ARG A 73 0.30 23.87 -8.78
C ARG A 73 1.69 23.22 -8.77
N LEU A 74 2.72 23.92 -9.22
CA LEU A 74 4.12 23.44 -9.25
C LEU A 74 4.89 23.77 -7.95
N GLN A 75 4.38 24.69 -7.11
CA GLN A 75 4.98 25.11 -5.84
C GLN A 75 4.23 24.60 -4.60
N ILE A 76 3.22 23.74 -4.75
CA ILE A 76 2.96 22.77 -3.68
C ILE A 76 3.96 21.66 -3.97
N PRO A 77 5.11 21.57 -3.26
CA PRO A 77 5.81 20.32 -3.25
C PRO A 77 4.78 19.30 -2.77
N GLN A 78 4.42 18.34 -3.62
CA GLN A 78 3.79 17.10 -3.18
C GLN A 78 4.79 16.26 -2.36
N GLU A 79 5.60 16.91 -1.54
CA GLU A 79 6.00 16.35 -0.25
C GLU A 79 4.79 16.52 0.68
N THR A 80 3.67 15.87 0.34
CA THR A 80 3.01 15.14 1.40
C THR A 80 4.08 14.20 1.89
N TRP A 81 4.76 14.57 2.98
CA TRP A 81 5.64 13.69 3.71
C TRP A 81 4.78 12.46 3.99
N ILE A 82 4.91 11.44 3.15
CA ILE A 82 4.19 10.19 3.29
C ILE A 82 4.74 9.65 4.60
N ARG A 83 3.97 9.82 5.66
CA ARG A 83 4.36 9.29 6.96
C ARG A 83 4.44 7.78 6.75
N PRO A 84 5.60 7.16 7.02
CA PRO A 84 5.72 5.73 6.89
C PRO A 84 4.62 5.05 7.69
N LEU A 85 4.01 4.01 7.13
CA LEU A 85 3.02 3.21 7.83
C LEU A 85 3.61 2.66 9.14
N TYR A 86 4.88 2.26 9.09
CA TYR A 86 5.64 1.77 10.23
C TYR A 86 6.78 2.72 10.58
N ASN A 87 6.77 3.23 11.81
CA ASN A 87 7.72 4.23 12.30
C ASN A 87 8.22 3.93 13.73
N SER A 88 8.30 2.66 14.10
CA SER A 88 8.91 2.26 15.37
C SER A 88 10.42 2.54 15.35
N SER A 89 11.04 2.69 16.52
CA SER A 89 12.49 2.91 16.63
C SER A 89 13.28 1.81 15.93
N ASP A 90 12.88 0.56 16.08
CA ASP A 90 13.61 -0.58 15.52
C ASP A 90 13.54 -0.61 13.99
N VAL A 91 12.39 -0.22 13.41
CA VAL A 91 12.23 -0.09 11.94
C VAL A 91 13.07 1.07 11.42
N GLN A 92 13.11 2.21 12.11
CA GLN A 92 13.98 3.33 11.75
C GLN A 92 15.45 2.93 11.79
N VAL A 93 15.90 2.31 12.89
CA VAL A 93 17.27 1.82 13.04
C VAL A 93 17.63 0.84 11.91
N LEU A 94 16.74 -0.09 11.56
CA LEU A 94 16.98 -1.00 10.44
C LEU A 94 17.12 -0.23 9.11
N ARG A 95 16.20 0.70 8.82
CA ARG A 95 16.23 1.48 7.57
C ARG A 95 17.46 2.38 7.45
N GLU A 96 17.91 2.99 8.55
CA GLU A 96 19.08 3.86 8.58
C GLU A 96 20.40 3.09 8.54
N SER A 97 20.44 1.89 9.14
CA SER A 97 21.63 1.04 9.14
C SER A 97 21.80 0.21 7.86
N TYR A 98 20.77 0.17 7.01
CA TYR A 98 20.78 -0.65 5.79
C TYR A 98 20.86 0.21 4.51
N PRO A 99 21.76 -0.11 3.57
CA PRO A 99 22.82 -1.11 3.68
C PRO A 99 24.01 -0.54 4.49
N PRO A 100 24.81 -1.40 5.15
CA PRO A 100 26.10 -0.99 5.71
C PRO A 100 26.98 -0.31 4.66
N HIS A 101 27.80 0.66 5.09
CA HIS A 101 28.58 1.59 4.23
C HIS A 101 29.54 0.97 3.18
N ASN A 102 29.60 -0.35 3.03
CA ASN A 102 30.48 -1.03 2.09
C ASN A 102 29.75 -1.98 1.12
N TYR A 103 28.41 -2.08 1.18
CA TYR A 103 27.71 -2.96 0.26
C TYR A 103 27.59 -2.31 -1.11
N THR A 104 27.97 -3.08 -2.10
CA THR A 104 27.73 -2.82 -3.51
C THR A 104 27.09 -4.06 -4.11
N LEU A 105 26.60 -3.96 -5.33
CA LEU A 105 26.10 -5.13 -6.06
C LEU A 105 27.20 -6.15 -6.41
N GLU A 106 28.47 -5.84 -6.12
CA GLU A 106 29.61 -6.75 -6.27
C GLU A 106 30.01 -7.42 -4.95
N THR A 107 29.34 -7.08 -3.84
CA THR A 107 29.56 -7.74 -2.53
C THR A 107 28.75 -9.03 -2.41
N PRO A 108 29.15 -9.96 -1.52
CA PRO A 108 28.36 -11.13 -1.21
C PRO A 108 26.91 -10.76 -0.91
N SER A 109 25.99 -11.46 -1.56
CA SER A 109 24.58 -11.12 -1.43
C SER A 109 23.66 -12.33 -1.56
N ILE A 110 22.46 -12.14 -1.03
CA ILE A 110 21.32 -13.04 -1.16
C ILE A 110 20.28 -12.35 -2.02
N THR A 111 19.91 -12.99 -3.12
CA THR A 111 18.79 -12.55 -3.95
C THR A 111 17.63 -13.53 -3.80
N PHE A 112 16.54 -13.07 -3.17
CA PHE A 112 15.30 -13.82 -3.14
C PHE A 112 14.51 -13.57 -4.43
N MET A 113 14.34 -14.63 -5.21
CA MET A 113 13.65 -14.59 -6.48
C MET A 113 12.17 -14.88 -6.28
N LEU A 114 11.35 -13.85 -6.46
CA LEU A 114 9.91 -13.98 -6.58
C LEU A 114 9.61 -14.46 -8.01
N THR A 115 9.81 -15.76 -8.25
CA THR A 115 9.64 -16.38 -9.57
C THR A 115 8.50 -17.37 -9.57
N LYS A 116 7.74 -17.40 -10.68
CA LYS A 116 6.65 -18.34 -10.95
C LYS A 116 5.51 -18.19 -9.92
N CYS A 117 4.37 -18.86 -10.12
CA CYS A 117 3.39 -19.08 -9.04
C CYS A 117 3.48 -20.53 -8.55
N THR A 118 4.58 -20.89 -7.89
CA THR A 118 4.69 -22.22 -7.26
C THR A 118 4.05 -22.24 -5.87
N ALA A 119 3.78 -21.07 -5.28
CA ALA A 119 3.08 -20.93 -4.01
C ALA A 119 2.19 -19.69 -3.95
N GLY A 120 1.43 -19.55 -2.86
CA GLY A 120 0.62 -18.37 -2.60
C GLY A 120 1.47 -17.15 -2.18
N PHE A 121 0.91 -15.96 -2.39
CA PHE A 121 1.52 -14.67 -2.04
C PHE A 121 2.13 -14.66 -0.62
N GLY A 122 1.35 -15.06 0.39
CA GLY A 122 1.81 -15.07 1.78
C GLY A 122 3.05 -15.94 2.01
N SER A 123 3.19 -17.06 1.29
CA SER A 123 4.37 -17.93 1.41
C SER A 123 5.62 -17.21 0.90
N TYR A 124 5.56 -16.69 -0.33
CA TYR A 124 6.67 -15.95 -0.94
C TYR A 124 7.16 -14.80 -0.06
N ILE A 125 6.24 -14.01 0.48
CA ILE A 125 6.62 -12.83 1.28
C ILE A 125 7.20 -13.24 2.64
N ASN A 126 6.60 -14.23 3.31
CA ASN A 126 7.17 -14.74 4.56
C ASN A 126 8.58 -15.28 4.36
N ASP A 127 8.85 -15.92 3.23
CA ASP A 127 10.15 -16.52 2.92
C ASP A 127 11.18 -15.47 2.52
N ALA A 128 10.78 -14.45 1.76
CA ALA A 128 11.62 -13.29 1.48
C ALA A 128 12.06 -12.60 2.77
N PHE A 129 11.16 -12.44 3.75
CA PHE A 129 11.50 -11.87 5.06
C PHE A 129 12.45 -12.76 5.87
N SER A 130 12.31 -14.09 5.79
CA SER A 130 13.26 -15.02 6.39
C SER A 130 14.64 -14.90 5.76
N ALA A 131 14.71 -14.84 4.42
CA ALA A 131 15.96 -14.70 3.69
C ALA A 131 16.65 -13.36 3.99
N PHE A 132 15.89 -12.27 4.12
CA PHE A 132 16.44 -10.98 4.53
C PHE A 132 16.98 -11.02 5.96
N LEU A 133 16.25 -11.61 6.91
CA LEU A 133 16.75 -11.76 8.27
C LEU A 133 18.07 -12.53 8.32
N PHE A 134 18.18 -13.61 7.55
CA PHE A 134 19.43 -14.35 7.42
C PHE A 134 20.54 -13.52 6.80
N ALA A 135 20.25 -12.72 5.76
CA ALA A 135 21.24 -11.82 5.16
C ALA A 135 21.78 -10.80 6.18
N LEU A 136 20.89 -10.25 7.02
CA LEU A 136 21.28 -9.36 8.12
C LEU A 136 22.16 -10.08 9.15
N ASP A 137 21.82 -11.31 9.54
CA ASP A 137 22.60 -12.10 10.50
C ASP A 137 24.01 -12.43 10.01
N ASN A 138 24.18 -12.56 8.70
CA ASN A 138 25.48 -12.86 8.08
C ASN A 138 26.19 -11.62 7.55
N ASN A 139 25.62 -10.43 7.76
CA ASN A 139 26.17 -9.17 7.26
C ASN A 139 26.52 -9.27 5.75
N VAL A 140 25.53 -9.67 4.96
CA VAL A 140 25.55 -9.66 3.49
C VAL A 140 24.39 -8.84 2.92
N ALA A 141 24.52 -8.38 1.67
CA ALA A 141 23.46 -7.61 1.02
C ALA A 141 22.24 -8.52 0.73
N PHE A 142 21.04 -7.95 0.82
CA PHE A 142 19.80 -8.62 0.46
C PHE A 142 19.11 -7.92 -0.70
N HIS A 143 18.60 -8.74 -1.62
CA HIS A 143 17.89 -8.28 -2.80
C HIS A 143 16.61 -9.10 -3.02
N ILE A 144 15.61 -8.44 -3.61
CA ILE A 144 14.37 -9.01 -4.13
C ILE A 144 14.36 -8.79 -5.64
N GLN A 145 14.14 -9.88 -6.38
CA GLN A 145 13.88 -9.84 -7.81
C GLN A 145 12.47 -10.32 -8.09
N SER A 146 11.62 -9.45 -8.65
CA SER A 146 10.19 -9.74 -8.84
C SER A 146 9.69 -9.61 -10.28
N ARG A 147 10.61 -9.54 -11.25
CA ARG A 147 10.26 -9.47 -12.68
C ARG A 147 9.42 -10.64 -13.18
N GLU A 148 9.65 -11.83 -12.64
CA GLU A 148 8.91 -13.05 -12.98
C GLU A 148 7.83 -13.39 -11.94
N TRP A 149 7.52 -12.44 -11.06
CA TRP A 149 6.52 -12.65 -10.04
C TRP A 149 5.14 -12.52 -10.66
N CYS A 150 4.29 -13.51 -10.42
CA CYS A 150 2.96 -13.48 -11.02
C CYS A 150 2.02 -12.44 -10.41
N HIS A 151 2.38 -11.86 -9.26
CA HIS A 151 1.61 -10.83 -8.58
C HIS A 151 1.98 -9.41 -9.03
N VAL A 152 2.50 -9.23 -10.25
CA VAL A 152 3.10 -7.97 -10.73
C VAL A 152 4.34 -7.60 -9.89
N SER A 153 5.24 -6.79 -10.46
CA SER A 153 6.49 -6.42 -9.78
C SER A 153 6.23 -5.73 -8.43
N TRP A 154 7.05 -6.07 -7.42
CA TRP A 154 7.08 -5.49 -6.08
C TRP A 154 7.08 -3.96 -6.11
N SER A 155 7.94 -3.38 -6.97
CA SER A 155 8.05 -1.93 -7.15
C SER A 155 6.75 -1.25 -7.60
N THR A 156 5.76 -2.00 -8.07
CA THR A 156 4.43 -1.47 -8.42
C THR A 156 3.64 -1.08 -7.18
N PHE A 157 3.74 -1.86 -6.10
CA PHE A 157 2.89 -1.71 -4.93
C PHE A 157 3.61 -1.16 -3.70
N PHE A 158 4.93 -1.29 -3.61
CA PHE A 158 5.69 -0.93 -2.42
C PHE A 158 6.81 0.06 -2.73
N TYR A 159 7.16 0.89 -1.75
CA TYR A 159 8.38 1.69 -1.78
C TYR A 159 9.58 0.83 -1.39
N ASP A 160 10.72 1.06 -2.05
CA ASP A 160 12.02 0.56 -1.61
C ASP A 160 12.74 1.69 -0.87
N TYR A 161 12.87 1.57 0.45
CA TYR A 161 13.54 2.58 1.26
C TYR A 161 15.05 2.65 0.98
N SER A 162 15.64 1.64 0.33
CA SER A 162 17.06 1.63 -0.03
C SER A 162 17.31 1.91 -1.51
N GLN A 163 16.31 2.35 -2.27
CA GLN A 163 16.41 2.64 -3.72
C GLN A 163 17.56 3.61 -4.08
N ASP A 164 17.87 4.54 -3.18
CA ASP A 164 18.88 5.59 -3.38
C ASP A 164 20.27 5.20 -2.84
N THR A 165 20.43 3.93 -2.45
CA THR A 165 21.67 3.39 -1.87
C THR A 165 22.49 2.62 -2.92
N HIS A 166 23.73 2.27 -2.59
CA HIS A 166 24.60 1.50 -3.48
C HIS A 166 24.23 -0.01 -3.56
N ALA A 167 23.29 -0.47 -2.74
CA ALA A 167 22.78 -1.83 -2.72
C ALA A 167 21.25 -1.82 -2.48
N PRO A 168 20.45 -1.43 -3.50
CA PRO A 168 19.00 -1.40 -3.38
C PRO A 168 18.44 -2.79 -3.12
N ILE A 169 17.37 -2.88 -2.33
CA ILE A 169 16.72 -4.16 -2.04
C ILE A 169 15.97 -4.62 -3.28
N VAL A 170 15.24 -3.75 -3.96
CA VAL A 170 14.39 -4.15 -5.09
C VAL A 170 15.13 -3.97 -6.41
N LEU A 171 15.40 -5.08 -7.12
CA LEU A 171 16.19 -5.08 -8.37
C LEU A 171 15.33 -5.06 -9.64
N ASP A 172 14.05 -4.69 -9.55
CA ASP A 172 13.12 -4.76 -10.69
C ASP A 172 13.54 -3.89 -11.88
N THR A 173 14.12 -2.72 -11.64
CA THR A 173 14.57 -1.77 -12.66
C THR A 173 16.04 -1.92 -13.03
N TYR A 174 16.80 -2.75 -12.30
CA TYR A 174 18.24 -2.87 -12.46
C TYR A 174 18.57 -3.71 -13.70
N SER A 175 19.17 -3.08 -14.72
CA SER A 175 19.49 -3.69 -16.03
C SER A 175 20.97 -3.71 -16.46
N PRO A 176 22.02 -3.67 -15.62
CA PRO A 176 23.37 -3.85 -16.11
C PRO A 176 23.85 -5.30 -15.93
N GLY A 177 24.03 -5.97 -17.07
CA GLY A 177 24.73 -7.26 -17.15
C GLY A 177 23.87 -8.45 -16.75
N ALA A 178 22.80 -8.73 -17.51
CA ALA A 178 22.04 -9.99 -17.42
C ALA A 178 22.94 -11.25 -17.42
N GLU A 179 24.18 -11.14 -17.93
CA GLU A 179 25.17 -12.21 -17.99
C GLU A 179 25.86 -12.54 -16.65
N ARG A 180 25.95 -11.62 -15.67
CA ARG A 180 26.63 -11.90 -14.37
C ARG A 180 25.75 -12.63 -13.34
N TRP A 181 24.43 -12.56 -13.49
CA TRP A 181 23.47 -13.17 -12.55
C TRP A 181 23.21 -14.66 -12.83
N HIS A 182 23.78 -15.19 -13.92
CA HIS A 182 23.63 -16.59 -14.31
C HIS A 182 24.60 -17.55 -13.61
N GLU A 183 25.54 -17.04 -12.81
CA GLU A 183 26.47 -17.86 -12.04
C GLU A 183 26.19 -17.70 -10.54
N ALA A 184 25.05 -18.26 -10.11
CA ALA A 184 24.88 -18.63 -8.71
C ALA A 184 26.13 -19.41 -8.28
N SER A 185 26.89 -18.86 -7.34
CA SER A 185 28.21 -19.41 -6.97
C SER A 185 28.14 -20.26 -5.70
N GLY A 186 26.97 -20.35 -5.06
CA GLY A 186 26.85 -21.12 -3.84
C GLY A 186 25.42 -21.33 -3.33
N THR A 187 25.38 -22.07 -2.23
CA THR A 187 24.21 -22.32 -1.38
C THR A 187 24.19 -21.34 -0.20
N PRO A 188 23.10 -21.27 0.57
CA PRO A 188 23.03 -20.38 1.74
C PRO A 188 24.07 -20.69 2.81
N LYS A 189 24.53 -21.96 2.89
CA LYS A 189 25.58 -22.38 3.83
C LYS A 189 26.93 -21.75 3.47
N ASP A 190 27.18 -21.55 2.18
CA ASP A 190 28.45 -21.05 1.66
C ASP A 190 28.70 -19.60 2.12
N ILE A 191 27.65 -18.84 2.42
CA ILE A 191 27.75 -17.47 2.98
C ILE A 191 28.49 -17.45 4.33
N GLN A 192 28.42 -18.54 5.10
CA GLN A 192 29.09 -18.66 6.39
C GLN A 192 30.56 -19.09 6.23
N GLU A 193 30.99 -19.49 5.03
CA GLU A 193 32.35 -19.96 4.79
C GLU A 193 33.34 -18.78 4.69
N PRO A 194 34.50 -18.87 5.38
CA PRO A 194 35.53 -17.83 5.27
C PRO A 194 36.00 -17.64 3.83
N GLY A 195 35.87 -16.41 3.31
CA GLY A 195 36.32 -16.05 1.97
C GLY A 195 35.26 -16.17 0.88
N PHE A 196 34.01 -16.51 1.22
CA PHE A 196 32.91 -16.46 0.28
C PHE A 196 32.73 -15.05 -0.31
N ASN A 197 32.80 -14.97 -1.64
CA ASN A 197 32.67 -13.75 -2.41
C ASN A 197 31.55 -13.83 -3.47
N GLY A 198 30.66 -14.81 -3.33
CA GLY A 198 29.65 -15.16 -4.33
C GLY A 198 28.27 -14.55 -4.10
N HIS A 199 27.35 -14.89 -5.00
CA HIS A 199 25.93 -14.53 -4.92
C HIS A 199 25.08 -15.78 -4.77
N VAL A 200 24.17 -15.77 -3.81
CA VAL A 200 23.23 -16.87 -3.56
C VAL A 200 21.84 -16.48 -4.05
N PHE A 201 21.28 -17.31 -4.93
CA PHE A 201 19.90 -17.19 -5.36
C PHE A 201 19.01 -18.13 -4.59
N VAL A 202 17.89 -17.59 -4.12
CA VAL A 202 16.92 -18.31 -3.31
C VAL A 202 15.58 -18.27 -4.02
N VAL A 203 15.00 -19.45 -4.21
CA VAL A 203 13.65 -19.60 -4.77
C VAL A 203 12.80 -20.30 -3.72
N HIS A 204 11.54 -19.88 -3.59
CA HIS A 204 10.58 -20.56 -2.75
C HIS A 204 10.51 -22.07 -3.05
N SER A 205 10.63 -22.90 -2.02
CA SER A 205 10.62 -24.37 -2.13
C SER A 205 11.66 -24.96 -3.10
N GLY A 206 12.74 -24.24 -3.39
CA GLY A 206 13.90 -24.79 -4.10
C GLY A 206 14.78 -25.64 -3.17
N GLU A 207 15.69 -26.44 -3.72
CA GLU A 207 16.63 -27.28 -2.93
C GLU A 207 17.45 -26.45 -1.91
N ASN A 208 17.76 -25.20 -2.24
CA ASN A 208 18.46 -24.27 -1.36
C ASN A 208 17.57 -23.67 -0.25
N PHE A 209 16.25 -23.83 -0.31
CA PHE A 209 15.32 -23.23 0.64
C PHE A 209 15.26 -24.01 1.95
N ASP A 210 15.34 -25.34 1.91
CA ASP A 210 15.34 -26.19 3.10
C ASP A 210 16.52 -25.87 4.03
N ASP A 211 17.66 -25.45 3.46
CA ASP A 211 18.84 -25.01 4.20
C ASP A 211 18.63 -23.70 4.97
N PHE A 212 17.79 -22.78 4.46
CA PHE A 212 17.30 -21.63 5.23
C PHE A 212 16.26 -22.05 6.26
N TYR A 213 15.33 -22.90 5.83
CA TYR A 213 14.16 -23.25 6.63
C TYR A 213 14.57 -23.96 7.90
N HIS A 214 15.53 -24.89 7.85
CA HIS A 214 16.05 -25.59 9.02
C HIS A 214 16.82 -24.70 10.01
N GLN A 215 17.49 -23.63 9.53
CA GLN A 215 18.19 -22.68 10.41
C GLN A 215 17.22 -21.70 11.08
N ILE A 216 16.07 -21.42 10.46
CA ILE A 216 15.03 -20.49 10.95
C ILE A 216 13.80 -21.28 11.50
N ALA A 217 13.88 -22.62 11.55
CA ALA A 217 12.77 -23.57 11.68
C ALA A 217 11.95 -23.46 12.96
N THR A 218 12.35 -22.64 13.93
CA THR A 218 11.45 -22.26 15.01
C THR A 218 11.53 -20.77 15.22
N ILE A 219 10.51 -20.05 14.75
CA ILE A 219 10.33 -18.64 15.10
C ILE A 219 9.83 -18.58 16.56
N LYS A 220 10.66 -19.00 17.49
CA LYS A 220 10.53 -18.63 18.90
C LYS A 220 10.92 -17.15 19.03
N GLN A 221 10.44 -16.48 20.07
CA GLN A 221 11.10 -15.25 20.51
C GLN A 221 12.59 -15.61 20.74
N PRO A 222 13.58 -14.93 20.12
CA PRO A 222 13.56 -13.57 19.57
C PRO A 222 13.39 -13.42 18.03
N VAL A 223 13.31 -14.52 17.27
CA VAL A 223 13.28 -14.50 15.79
C VAL A 223 12.02 -13.78 15.27
N TYR A 224 10.87 -13.97 15.93
CA TYR A 224 9.61 -13.32 15.54
C TYR A 224 9.75 -11.80 15.58
N ALA A 225 10.28 -11.25 16.68
CA ALA A 225 10.44 -9.82 16.86
C ALA A 225 11.34 -9.21 15.77
N ARG A 226 12.46 -9.87 15.44
CA ARG A 226 13.37 -9.40 14.39
C ARG A 226 12.75 -9.51 13.00
N LYS A 227 12.07 -10.62 12.68
CA LYS A 227 11.35 -10.79 11.42
C LYS A 227 10.22 -9.77 11.27
N LYS A 228 9.54 -9.40 12.36
CA LYS A 228 8.54 -8.34 12.39
C LYS A 228 9.12 -6.98 11.98
N VAL A 229 10.29 -6.62 12.52
CA VAL A 229 10.99 -5.38 12.14
C VAL A 229 11.32 -5.37 10.65
N VAL A 230 11.85 -6.48 10.12
CA VAL A 230 12.13 -6.65 8.68
C VAL A 230 10.86 -6.51 7.84
N ALA A 231 9.79 -7.22 8.22
CA ALA A 231 8.52 -7.19 7.52
C ALA A 231 7.94 -5.77 7.45
N GLN A 232 7.94 -5.06 8.59
CA GLN A 232 7.45 -3.69 8.67
C GLN A 232 8.34 -2.69 7.94
N ALA A 233 9.66 -2.90 7.90
CA ALA A 233 10.56 -2.05 7.13
C ALA A 233 10.29 -2.15 5.62
N LEU A 234 10.05 -3.36 5.11
CA LEU A 234 9.79 -3.63 3.69
C LEU A 234 8.35 -3.37 3.25
N TRP A 235 7.36 -3.57 4.13
CA TRP A 235 5.95 -3.42 3.79
C TRP A 235 5.53 -1.95 3.87
N GLU A 236 5.90 -1.17 2.87
CA GLU A 236 5.52 0.24 2.75
C GLU A 236 4.69 0.44 1.47
N PRO A 237 3.36 0.20 1.53
CA PRO A 237 2.51 0.29 0.34
C PRO A 237 2.46 1.72 -0.23
N LYS A 238 2.38 1.82 -1.55
CA LYS A 238 2.25 3.08 -2.28
C LYS A 238 0.86 3.71 -2.09
N PRO A 239 0.68 5.01 -2.41
CA PRO A 239 -0.60 5.71 -2.28
C PRO A 239 -1.78 4.99 -2.94
N VAL A 240 -1.56 4.31 -4.07
CA VAL A 240 -2.59 3.50 -4.75
C VAL A 240 -3.28 2.47 -3.83
N ILE A 241 -2.56 1.96 -2.83
CA ILE A 241 -3.08 1.07 -1.79
C ILE A 241 -3.48 1.88 -0.55
N MET A 242 -2.60 2.75 -0.05
CA MET A 242 -2.80 3.45 1.21
C MET A 242 -4.00 4.39 1.20
N ASP A 243 -4.33 5.01 0.07
CA ASP A 243 -5.50 5.88 -0.06
C ASP A 243 -6.80 5.09 0.14
N VAL A 244 -6.85 3.84 -0.33
CA VAL A 244 -7.97 2.92 -0.11
C VAL A 244 -8.04 2.55 1.37
N VAL A 245 -6.95 2.05 1.95
CA VAL A 245 -6.88 1.65 3.37
C VAL A 245 -7.31 2.80 4.29
N ASN A 246 -6.77 3.99 4.08
CA ASN A 246 -7.06 5.17 4.89
C ASN A 246 -8.53 5.59 4.74
N SER A 247 -9.10 5.49 3.53
CA SER A 247 -10.49 5.87 3.31
C SER A 247 -11.47 4.87 3.94
N ILE A 248 -11.16 3.58 3.91
CA ILE A 248 -11.95 2.55 4.61
C ILE A 248 -11.88 2.78 6.11
N ARG A 249 -10.67 2.95 6.68
CA ARG A 249 -10.50 3.23 8.10
C ARG A 249 -11.24 4.49 8.52
N LYS A 250 -11.13 5.56 7.74
CA LYS A 250 -11.84 6.80 8.02
C LYS A 250 -13.34 6.57 8.10
N HIS A 251 -13.93 5.89 7.12
CA HIS A 251 -15.37 5.63 7.06
C HIS A 251 -15.86 4.75 8.22
N TYR A 252 -15.23 3.58 8.40
CA TYR A 252 -15.71 2.57 9.34
C TYR A 252 -15.28 2.82 10.79
N VAL A 253 -14.14 3.48 11.00
CA VAL A 253 -13.52 3.61 12.33
C VAL A 253 -13.56 5.05 12.83
N GLU A 254 -12.99 6.00 12.08
CA GLU A 254 -12.77 7.37 12.56
C GLU A 254 -14.07 8.18 12.60
N ASP A 255 -14.79 8.23 11.48
CA ASP A 255 -16.04 9.00 11.34
C ASP A 255 -17.17 8.39 12.18
N SER A 256 -17.12 7.07 12.41
CA SER A 256 -18.15 6.31 13.14
C SER A 256 -17.75 5.97 14.58
N ASN A 257 -16.54 6.30 15.02
CA ASN A 257 -15.98 5.96 16.35
C ASN A 257 -16.12 4.48 16.74
N ARG A 258 -15.94 3.56 15.79
CA ARG A 258 -16.03 2.11 16.01
C ARG A 258 -14.68 1.51 16.33
N ILE A 259 -14.66 0.24 16.73
CA ILE A 259 -13.44 -0.57 16.79
C ILE A 259 -13.36 -1.43 15.53
N LEU A 260 -12.21 -1.48 14.88
CA LEU A 260 -11.94 -2.38 13.77
C LEU A 260 -11.41 -3.71 14.31
N ILE A 261 -12.19 -4.77 14.14
CA ILE A 261 -11.71 -6.13 14.33
C ILE A 261 -11.54 -6.74 12.95
N SER A 262 -10.39 -7.36 12.69
CA SER A 262 -10.17 -8.10 11.45
C SER A 262 -10.25 -9.59 11.68
N MET A 263 -10.82 -10.30 10.72
CA MET A 263 -11.03 -11.74 10.78
C MET A 263 -10.60 -12.37 9.46
N HIS A 264 -9.63 -13.28 9.54
CA HIS A 264 -9.16 -14.02 8.38
C HIS A 264 -9.71 -15.44 8.36
N ILE A 265 -10.59 -15.75 7.40
CA ILE A 265 -11.19 -17.07 7.20
C ILE A 265 -10.61 -17.67 5.91
N HIS A 266 -9.94 -18.81 6.02
CA HIS A 266 -9.33 -19.49 4.88
C HIS A 266 -9.80 -20.93 4.79
N ARG A 267 -10.46 -21.29 3.67
CA ARG A 267 -11.19 -22.56 3.55
C ARG A 267 -11.01 -23.30 2.24
N LYS A 268 -10.51 -22.71 1.16
CA LYS A 268 -10.55 -23.41 -0.14
C LYS A 268 -9.48 -24.50 -0.25
N ASP A 269 -8.35 -24.20 -0.87
CA ASP A 269 -7.34 -25.17 -1.28
C ASP A 269 -6.66 -25.88 -0.11
N LYS A 270 -6.50 -25.21 1.03
CA LYS A 270 -5.79 -25.75 2.20
C LYS A 270 -6.54 -26.81 3.02
N LEU A 271 -7.87 -26.86 2.99
CA LEU A 271 -8.63 -27.87 3.76
C LEU A 271 -8.38 -29.30 3.31
N ARG A 272 -7.88 -29.49 2.08
CA ARG A 272 -7.60 -30.82 1.54
C ARG A 272 -6.24 -31.37 1.93
N ARG A 273 -5.32 -30.53 2.44
CA ARG A 273 -3.89 -30.90 2.54
C ARG A 273 -3.17 -30.40 3.79
N GLU A 274 -3.53 -29.25 4.35
CA GLU A 274 -2.65 -28.54 5.29
C GLU A 274 -3.33 -28.11 6.60
N ILE A 275 -4.66 -27.88 6.60
CA ILE A 275 -5.33 -27.25 7.74
C ILE A 275 -6.60 -28.00 8.12
N LYS A 276 -6.82 -28.15 9.43
CA LYS A 276 -8.11 -28.59 9.99
C LYS A 276 -9.14 -27.48 9.81
N LYS A 277 -10.27 -27.79 9.20
CA LYS A 277 -11.39 -26.85 9.07
C LYS A 277 -11.79 -26.30 10.44
N VAL A 278 -11.78 -24.97 10.57
CA VAL A 278 -12.37 -24.24 11.70
C VAL A 278 -13.75 -23.74 11.26
N GLU A 279 -14.78 -24.14 12.00
CA GLU A 279 -16.16 -23.77 11.69
C GLU A 279 -16.41 -22.28 11.97
N THR A 280 -17.31 -21.63 11.22
CA THR A 280 -17.55 -20.19 11.31
C THR A 280 -18.08 -19.81 12.69
N SER A 281 -18.83 -20.71 13.32
CA SER A 281 -19.31 -20.55 14.70
C SER A 281 -18.18 -20.29 15.69
N VAL A 282 -17.03 -20.93 15.54
CA VAL A 282 -15.87 -20.76 16.45
C VAL A 282 -15.30 -19.34 16.31
N PHE A 283 -15.26 -18.79 15.09
CA PHE A 283 -14.89 -17.39 14.86
C PHE A 283 -15.90 -16.43 15.50
N VAL A 284 -17.19 -16.72 15.40
CA VAL A 284 -18.26 -15.92 16.04
C VAL A 284 -18.16 -15.95 17.56
N GLU A 285 -17.93 -17.12 18.15
CA GLU A 285 -17.74 -17.27 19.60
C GLU A 285 -16.59 -16.38 20.09
N LYS A 286 -15.45 -16.38 19.39
CA LYS A 286 -14.31 -15.53 19.75
C LYS A 286 -14.62 -14.04 19.60
N LEU A 287 -15.34 -13.64 18.55
CA LEU A 287 -15.76 -12.26 18.37
C LEU A 287 -16.72 -11.80 19.47
N GLN A 288 -17.68 -12.64 19.87
CA GLN A 288 -18.62 -12.36 20.95
C GLN A 288 -17.91 -12.27 22.31
N GLU A 289 -16.91 -13.12 22.56
CA GLU A 289 -16.03 -13.02 23.72
C GLU A 289 -15.37 -11.63 23.77
N LEU A 290 -14.74 -11.17 22.69
CA LEU A 290 -14.11 -9.84 22.62
C LEU A 290 -15.12 -8.69 22.79
N SER A 291 -16.28 -8.80 22.13
CA SER A 291 -17.34 -7.79 22.21
C SER A 291 -17.90 -7.65 23.62
N SER A 292 -17.99 -8.75 24.39
CA SER A 292 -18.57 -8.75 25.74
C SER A 292 -17.55 -8.41 26.83
N THR A 293 -16.28 -8.82 26.65
CA THR A 293 -15.24 -8.68 27.68
C THR A 293 -14.36 -7.45 27.51
N LYS A 294 -13.84 -7.22 26.29
CA LYS A 294 -12.84 -6.17 26.02
C LYS A 294 -13.46 -4.88 25.52
N TYR A 295 -14.55 -4.99 24.76
CA TYR A 295 -15.22 -3.85 24.13
C TYR A 295 -16.71 -3.73 24.53
N PRO A 296 -17.07 -3.84 25.82
CA PRO A 296 -18.45 -3.70 26.23
C PRO A 296 -18.98 -2.31 25.83
N ASN A 297 -20.13 -2.28 25.16
CA ASN A 297 -20.80 -1.06 24.69
C ASN A 297 -20.08 -0.30 23.55
N ARG A 298 -19.17 -0.94 22.81
CA ARG A 298 -18.61 -0.38 21.58
C ARG A 298 -19.29 -0.99 20.37
N GLU A 299 -19.49 -0.18 19.34
CA GLU A 299 -19.77 -0.67 17.99
C GLU A 299 -18.49 -1.23 17.36
N ILE A 300 -18.62 -2.34 16.66
CA ILE A 300 -17.55 -3.09 16.02
C ILE A 300 -17.77 -3.05 14.51
N ALA A 301 -16.76 -2.62 13.78
CA ALA A 301 -16.64 -2.86 12.36
C ALA A 301 -15.79 -4.14 12.18
N LEU A 302 -16.42 -5.24 11.78
CA LEU A 302 -15.76 -6.51 11.53
C LEU A 302 -15.35 -6.58 10.06
N PHE A 303 -14.06 -6.38 9.82
CA PHE A 303 -13.46 -6.59 8.50
C PHE A 303 -13.14 -8.07 8.30
N VAL A 304 -13.68 -8.66 7.23
CA VAL A 304 -13.46 -10.07 6.90
C VAL A 304 -12.63 -10.15 5.62
N LEU A 305 -11.45 -10.76 5.73
CA LEU A 305 -10.63 -11.13 4.60
C LEU A 305 -10.61 -12.64 4.48
N GLY A 306 -10.75 -13.16 3.27
CA GLY A 306 -10.84 -14.60 3.07
C GLY A 306 -11.02 -14.95 1.62
N ASP A 307 -10.90 -16.24 1.34
CA ASP A 307 -11.06 -16.77 -0.01
C ASP A 307 -12.42 -17.43 -0.24
N ASP A 308 -13.33 -17.41 0.74
CA ASP A 308 -14.59 -18.16 0.75
C ASP A 308 -15.82 -17.26 1.01
N ASP A 309 -16.51 -16.89 -0.07
CA ASP A 309 -17.73 -16.07 -0.02
C ASP A 309 -18.86 -16.75 0.76
N ASP A 310 -18.94 -18.09 0.72
CA ASP A 310 -19.97 -18.84 1.46
C ASP A 310 -19.74 -18.72 2.97
N ALA A 311 -18.47 -18.69 3.40
CA ALA A 311 -18.12 -18.47 4.80
C ALA A 311 -18.46 -17.05 5.26
N LEU A 312 -18.31 -16.03 4.40
CA LEU A 312 -18.75 -14.67 4.70
C LEU A 312 -20.27 -14.58 4.83
N LEU A 313 -21.03 -15.23 3.94
CA LEU A 313 -22.49 -15.31 4.02
C LEU A 313 -22.96 -16.03 5.29
N GLU A 314 -22.32 -17.14 5.63
CA GLU A 314 -22.55 -17.88 6.88
C GLU A 314 -22.29 -17.00 8.10
N LEU A 315 -21.17 -16.28 8.13
CA LEU A 315 -20.78 -15.38 9.21
C LEU A 315 -21.82 -14.26 9.39
N ARG A 316 -22.27 -13.65 8.30
CA ARG A 316 -23.34 -12.63 8.32
C ARG A 316 -24.65 -13.18 8.87
N SER A 317 -25.02 -14.40 8.50
CA SER A 317 -26.21 -15.08 9.01
C SER A 317 -26.13 -15.29 10.52
N LEU A 318 -25.00 -15.80 11.02
CA LEU A 318 -24.76 -16.02 12.45
C LEU A 318 -24.74 -14.71 13.26
N LEU A 319 -24.32 -13.61 12.64
CA LEU A 319 -24.23 -12.29 13.27
C LEU A 319 -25.47 -11.41 13.04
N ALA A 320 -26.51 -11.89 12.36
CA ALA A 320 -27.68 -11.08 11.97
C ALA A 320 -28.44 -10.45 13.16
N HIS A 321 -28.34 -11.05 14.35
CA HIS A 321 -28.96 -10.55 15.58
C HIS A 321 -28.05 -9.67 16.44
N HIS A 322 -26.81 -9.43 16.00
CA HIS A 322 -25.82 -8.64 16.73
C HIS A 322 -25.76 -7.20 16.20
N HIS A 323 -26.67 -6.35 16.66
CA HIS A 323 -26.82 -4.96 16.18
C HIS A 323 -25.58 -4.07 16.35
N ASN A 324 -24.66 -4.42 17.26
CA ASN A 324 -23.44 -3.66 17.49
C ASN A 324 -22.26 -4.10 16.60
N ILE A 325 -22.45 -5.07 15.70
CA ILE A 325 -21.40 -5.60 14.82
C ILE A 325 -21.82 -5.42 13.37
N GLU A 326 -21.05 -4.62 12.63
CA GLU A 326 -21.19 -4.46 11.19
C GLU A 326 -20.12 -5.29 10.47
N VAL A 327 -20.55 -6.26 9.66
CA VAL A 327 -19.65 -7.16 8.92
C VAL A 327 -19.45 -6.64 7.51
N PHE A 328 -18.19 -6.47 7.09
CA PHE A 328 -17.85 -6.03 5.74
C PHE A 328 -16.59 -6.72 5.21
N GLY A 329 -16.56 -7.00 3.92
CA GLY A 329 -15.35 -7.32 3.16
C GLY A 329 -14.92 -6.14 2.30
N LEU A 330 -13.84 -6.31 1.55
CA LEU A 330 -13.29 -5.22 0.74
C LEU A 330 -14.26 -4.77 -0.36
N SER A 331 -14.96 -5.69 -1.02
CA SER A 331 -15.99 -5.36 -2.01
C SER A 331 -17.11 -4.49 -1.44
N ASP A 332 -17.58 -4.74 -0.21
CA ASP A 332 -18.60 -3.90 0.42
C ASP A 332 -18.03 -2.50 0.70
N ALA A 333 -16.82 -2.43 1.24
CA ALA A 333 -16.16 -1.17 1.55
C ALA A 333 -16.02 -0.27 0.31
N PHE A 334 -15.67 -0.84 -0.85
CA PHE A 334 -15.58 -0.09 -2.10
C PHE A 334 -16.90 0.55 -2.55
N THR A 335 -18.06 0.01 -2.15
CA THR A 335 -19.37 0.64 -2.46
C THR A 335 -19.60 1.94 -1.69
N HIS A 336 -18.91 2.12 -0.55
CA HIS A 336 -19.00 3.31 0.29
C HIS A 336 -17.90 4.34 -0.01
N LEU A 337 -16.87 3.97 -0.79
CA LEU A 337 -15.80 4.88 -1.16
C LEU A 337 -16.24 5.88 -2.25
N PRO A 338 -15.86 7.16 -2.17
CA PRO A 338 -16.07 8.10 -3.27
C PRO A 338 -15.36 7.59 -4.53
N ARG A 339 -16.02 7.67 -5.70
CA ARG A 339 -15.46 7.22 -6.99
C ARG A 339 -14.11 7.84 -7.36
N SER A 340 -13.76 8.99 -6.77
CA SER A 340 -12.49 9.68 -6.99
C SER A 340 -11.33 9.15 -6.14
N THR A 341 -11.61 8.27 -5.17
CA THR A 341 -10.66 7.84 -4.14
C THR A 341 -9.71 6.77 -4.64
N THR A 342 -10.12 5.98 -5.63
CA THR A 342 -9.39 4.78 -6.03
C THR A 342 -9.06 4.84 -7.52
N SER A 343 -7.82 4.47 -7.87
CA SER A 343 -7.42 4.28 -9.27
C SER A 343 -7.69 2.87 -9.78
N TRP A 344 -8.24 2.00 -8.92
CA TRP A 344 -8.58 0.62 -9.19
C TRP A 344 -9.86 0.22 -8.45
N SER A 345 -10.44 -0.92 -8.82
CA SER A 345 -11.60 -1.53 -8.18
C SER A 345 -11.33 -3.00 -7.89
N PRO A 346 -11.94 -3.58 -6.84
CA PRO A 346 -11.84 -5.00 -6.55
C PRO A 346 -12.44 -5.83 -7.69
N LEU A 347 -12.11 -7.11 -7.73
CA LEU A 347 -12.70 -8.03 -8.70
C LEU A 347 -14.16 -8.32 -8.35
N GLU A 348 -15.02 -8.48 -9.35
CA GLU A 348 -16.45 -8.79 -9.15
C GLU A 348 -16.69 -10.22 -8.65
N GLN A 349 -15.74 -11.14 -8.84
CA GLN A 349 -15.88 -12.55 -8.45
C GLN A 349 -14.58 -13.13 -7.88
N HIS A 350 -14.67 -13.69 -6.68
CA HIS A 350 -13.57 -14.36 -5.97
C HIS A 350 -13.58 -15.86 -6.25
N GLN A 351 -12.95 -16.30 -7.34
CA GLN A 351 -12.86 -17.74 -7.62
C GLN A 351 -11.87 -18.51 -6.72
N GLY A 352 -11.35 -17.87 -5.66
CA GLY A 352 -10.24 -18.39 -4.86
C GLY A 352 -8.93 -18.33 -5.65
N TYR A 353 -7.79 -18.29 -4.95
CA TYR A 353 -6.51 -18.26 -5.62
C TYR A 353 -6.14 -19.64 -6.18
N LYS A 354 -5.97 -19.72 -7.49
CA LYS A 354 -5.40 -20.88 -8.18
C LYS A 354 -4.17 -20.43 -8.96
N PRO A 355 -2.95 -20.87 -8.58
CA PRO A 355 -1.72 -20.38 -9.19
C PRO A 355 -1.68 -20.49 -10.73
N ALA A 356 -2.17 -21.62 -11.27
CA ALA A 356 -2.19 -21.87 -12.72
C ALA A 356 -3.15 -20.92 -13.46
N ASP A 357 -4.32 -20.66 -12.89
CA ASP A 357 -5.32 -19.78 -13.50
C ASP A 357 -4.86 -18.32 -13.42
N PHE A 358 -4.21 -17.93 -12.32
CA PHE A 358 -3.72 -16.57 -12.12
C PHE A 358 -2.66 -16.15 -13.15
N GLN A 359 -1.73 -17.05 -13.51
CA GLN A 359 -0.65 -16.75 -14.47
C GLN A 359 -1.14 -16.39 -15.86
N VAL A 360 -2.29 -16.94 -16.28
CA VAL A 360 -2.84 -16.73 -17.63
C VAL A 360 -3.81 -15.55 -17.72
N THR A 361 -4.12 -14.91 -16.59
CA THR A 361 -4.95 -13.70 -16.60
C THR A 361 -4.18 -12.49 -17.12
N SER A 362 -4.91 -11.48 -17.59
CA SER A 362 -4.31 -10.22 -18.05
C SER A 362 -3.55 -9.51 -16.91
N GLU A 363 -2.49 -8.76 -17.24
CA GLU A 363 -1.74 -7.94 -16.25
C GLU A 363 -2.64 -7.03 -15.42
N LYS A 364 -3.70 -6.46 -16.02
CA LYS A 364 -4.69 -5.65 -15.31
C LYS A 364 -5.40 -6.45 -14.20
N HIS A 365 -5.78 -7.69 -14.49
CA HIS A 365 -6.43 -8.58 -13.53
C HIS A 365 -5.46 -8.97 -12.41
N GLN A 366 -4.22 -9.31 -12.76
CA GLN A 366 -3.15 -9.61 -11.80
C GLN A 366 -2.86 -8.42 -10.88
N PHE A 367 -2.82 -7.21 -11.45
CA PHE A 367 -2.68 -5.97 -10.71
C PHE A 367 -3.84 -5.79 -9.72
N GLN A 368 -5.09 -5.90 -10.19
CA GLN A 368 -6.27 -5.69 -9.34
C GLN A 368 -6.31 -6.70 -8.20
N GLN A 369 -6.12 -7.99 -8.48
CA GLN A 369 -6.14 -9.03 -7.46
C GLN A 369 -5.01 -8.87 -6.44
N THR A 370 -3.82 -8.47 -6.88
CA THR A 370 -2.70 -8.24 -5.97
C THR A 370 -2.92 -6.97 -5.14
N ALA A 371 -3.41 -5.89 -5.74
CA ALA A 371 -3.77 -4.68 -5.03
C ALA A 371 -4.82 -4.95 -3.95
N GLU A 372 -5.83 -5.77 -4.28
CA GLU A 372 -6.86 -6.22 -3.37
C GLU A 372 -6.26 -6.96 -2.17
N LEU A 373 -5.43 -7.98 -2.43
CA LEU A 373 -4.78 -8.76 -1.37
C LEU A 373 -3.87 -7.93 -0.47
N ILE A 374 -3.08 -7.01 -1.05
CA ILE A 374 -2.22 -6.11 -0.27
C ILE A 374 -3.07 -5.17 0.58
N THR A 375 -4.20 -4.68 0.05
CA THR A 375 -5.15 -3.84 0.79
C THR A 375 -5.76 -4.61 1.96
N ASP A 376 -6.21 -5.84 1.75
CA ASP A 376 -6.75 -6.72 2.79
C ASP A 376 -5.75 -6.94 3.92
N ILE A 377 -4.53 -7.34 3.57
CA ILE A 377 -3.45 -7.60 4.53
C ILE A 377 -3.12 -6.33 5.31
N THR A 378 -2.99 -5.20 4.61
CA THR A 378 -2.64 -3.92 5.23
C THR A 378 -3.75 -3.43 6.16
N LEU A 379 -5.01 -3.51 5.73
CA LEU A 379 -6.15 -3.14 6.57
C LEU A 379 -6.22 -4.02 7.82
N ALA A 380 -6.07 -5.34 7.66
CA ALA A 380 -6.04 -6.30 8.77
C ALA A 380 -4.91 -6.06 9.76
N ALA A 381 -3.72 -5.67 9.26
CA ALA A 381 -2.58 -5.34 10.10
C ALA A 381 -2.78 -4.06 10.93
N THR A 382 -3.70 -3.18 10.54
CA THR A 382 -4.00 -1.94 11.27
C THR A 382 -5.16 -2.07 12.28
N ALA A 383 -5.88 -3.18 12.28
CA ALA A 383 -7.04 -3.42 13.15
C ALA A 383 -6.64 -3.56 14.62
N GLU A 384 -7.53 -3.19 15.54
CA GLU A 384 -7.27 -3.30 16.98
C GLU A 384 -7.13 -4.77 17.42
N GLU A 385 -7.92 -5.67 16.84
CA GLU A 385 -7.86 -7.12 17.07
C GLU A 385 -7.77 -7.89 15.75
N PHE A 386 -7.16 -9.08 15.79
CA PHE A 386 -7.09 -9.98 14.65
C PHE A 386 -7.44 -11.42 15.02
N ILE A 387 -8.54 -11.94 14.48
CA ILE A 387 -8.98 -13.33 14.65
C ILE A 387 -8.57 -14.12 13.41
N CYS A 388 -7.84 -15.23 13.56
CA CYS A 388 -7.28 -15.95 12.42
C CYS A 388 -7.00 -17.42 12.73
N CYS A 389 -6.34 -18.07 11.77
CA CYS A 389 -5.73 -19.39 11.93
C CYS A 389 -4.25 -19.28 11.53
N TYR A 390 -3.32 -19.54 12.46
CA TYR A 390 -1.88 -19.40 12.21
C TYR A 390 -1.36 -20.37 11.16
N SER A 391 -2.07 -21.46 10.87
CA SER A 391 -1.71 -22.33 9.74
C SER A 391 -1.80 -21.62 8.37
N SER A 392 -2.46 -20.47 8.25
CA SER A 392 -2.41 -19.62 7.05
C SER A 392 -1.19 -18.69 7.03
N ASN A 393 -0.47 -18.68 5.91
CA ASN A 393 0.63 -17.74 5.68
C ASN A 393 0.17 -16.28 5.59
N ILE A 394 -1.08 -16.02 5.19
CA ILE A 394 -1.67 -14.68 5.21
C ILE A 394 -1.84 -14.21 6.65
N ALA A 395 -2.37 -15.06 7.53
CA ALA A 395 -2.51 -14.75 8.95
C ALA A 395 -1.15 -14.49 9.63
N ARG A 396 -0.13 -15.31 9.31
CA ARG A 396 1.25 -15.11 9.79
C ARG A 396 1.84 -13.80 9.28
N LEU A 397 1.62 -13.46 8.02
CA LEU A 397 2.06 -12.19 7.44
C LEU A 397 1.40 -10.99 8.12
N VAL A 398 0.07 -11.00 8.27
CA VAL A 398 -0.65 -9.95 9.02
C VAL A 398 -0.07 -9.83 10.44
N SER A 399 0.20 -10.94 11.10
CA SER A 399 0.78 -10.97 12.45
C SER A 399 2.16 -10.30 12.53
N LEU A 400 3.01 -10.43 11.51
CA LEU A 400 4.27 -9.70 11.44
C LEU A 400 4.06 -8.20 11.24
N LEU A 401 3.04 -7.82 10.49
CA LEU A 401 2.79 -6.44 10.10
C LEU A 401 2.11 -5.62 11.20
N ARG A 402 1.35 -6.25 12.10
CA ARG A 402 0.61 -5.55 13.17
C ARG A 402 1.49 -4.62 14.01
N THR A 403 1.01 -3.40 14.25
CA THR A 403 1.64 -2.45 15.19
C THR A 403 1.20 -2.69 16.63
N GLN A 404 0.05 -3.36 16.80
CA GLN A 404 -0.49 -3.76 18.09
C GLN A 404 0.37 -4.85 18.75
N SER A 405 0.12 -5.05 20.05
CA SER A 405 0.73 -6.11 20.83
C SER A 405 0.27 -7.50 20.38
N GLN A 406 1.11 -8.52 20.58
CA GLN A 406 0.87 -9.89 20.11
C GLN A 406 -0.37 -10.54 20.78
N ASP A 407 -0.75 -10.09 21.98
CA ASP A 407 -1.96 -10.52 22.71
C ASP A 407 -3.29 -10.09 22.05
N THR A 408 -3.22 -9.27 21.00
CA THR A 408 -4.37 -8.88 20.17
C THR A 408 -4.62 -9.81 18.98
N ILE A 409 -3.86 -10.92 18.89
CA ILE A 409 -3.98 -11.93 17.85
C ILE A 409 -4.61 -13.19 18.46
N HIS A 410 -5.74 -13.61 17.87
CA HIS A 410 -6.56 -14.72 18.35
C HIS A 410 -6.55 -15.82 17.29
N SER A 411 -5.54 -16.68 17.37
CA SER A 411 -5.44 -17.85 16.49
C SER A 411 -6.34 -18.99 17.01
N LEU A 412 -7.13 -19.60 16.12
CA LEU A 412 -8.14 -20.61 16.47
C LEU A 412 -7.67 -22.07 16.26
N ASP A 413 -6.49 -22.27 15.70
CA ASP A 413 -5.94 -23.59 15.39
C ASP A 413 -4.64 -23.88 16.15
N TRP A 414 -3.68 -22.95 16.13
CA TRP A 414 -2.41 -23.06 16.85
C TRP A 414 -2.31 -21.96 17.90
N GLU A 415 -1.84 -22.29 19.11
CA GLU A 415 -1.68 -21.33 20.22
C GLU A 415 -0.62 -20.26 19.94
N ALA A 416 0.40 -20.62 19.15
CA ALA A 416 1.48 -19.74 18.74
C ALA A 416 1.88 -20.06 17.30
N TRP A 417 2.62 -19.15 16.67
CA TRP A 417 3.27 -19.45 15.41
C TRP A 417 4.36 -20.50 15.63
N THR A 418 4.04 -21.75 15.31
CA THR A 418 5.00 -22.85 15.17
C THR A 418 5.20 -23.14 13.67
N ASN A 419 6.40 -23.57 13.27
CA ASN A 419 6.66 -24.02 11.89
C ASN A 419 6.46 -25.55 11.77
N GLU A 420 5.68 -26.16 12.67
CA GLU A 420 5.44 -27.61 12.68
C GLU A 420 4.60 -28.07 11.49
#